data_AF-A0A7S3SY44-F1
#
_entry.id   AF-A0A7S3SY44-F1
#
_cell.length_a   1.000
_cell.length_b   1.000
_cell.length_c   1.000
_cell.angle_alpha   90.00
_cell.angle_beta   90.00
_cell.angle_gamma   90.00
#
_symmetry.space_group_name_H-M   'P 1'
#
loop_
_entity.id
_entity.type
_entity.pdbx_description
1 polymer ?
#
loop_
_entity_poly.entity_id
_entity_poly.type
_entity_poly.pdbx_seq_one_letter_code
_entity_poly.pdbx_strand_id
1 'polypeptide(L)'
;NLKTKAKASGVAKTKAKQVTKANRTAGSSAISAKLFQRGRIAKDVVKKATSMTREQWLKHQVGMDAKWPLPDYMNGTKGHMCFREDTYGIVTRWTANTKIQYRPHAKAPGSKSHLRYEKYSKAKTIAEALQLSSYPMDWCWDYERGFIKVVGGEIRDEPLDMAKVEDPKKLTKVDLVIQTWYKRELAKQ
;
A
#
# COMPACT_ATOMS: atom_id res chain seq x y z
N ASN A 1 -56.12 -41.73 -54.36
CA ASN A 1 -54.94 -41.76 -55.24
C ASN A 1 -53.81 -40.99 -54.56
N LEU A 2 -52.68 -41.67 -54.32
CA LEU A 2 -51.56 -41.23 -53.47
C LEU A 2 -50.83 -39.99 -54.02
N LYS A 3 -50.30 -39.16 -53.10
CA LYS A 3 -48.86 -38.82 -53.00
C LYS A 3 -48.52 -38.03 -51.70
N THR A 4 -48.00 -38.80 -50.74
CA THR A 4 -46.89 -38.55 -49.80
C THR A 4 -46.19 -37.18 -49.68
N LYS A 5 -45.91 -36.76 -48.43
CA LYS A 5 -44.58 -36.48 -47.78
C LYS A 5 -44.79 -35.58 -46.54
N ALA A 6 -44.67 -36.04 -45.29
CA ALA A 6 -43.47 -36.35 -44.48
C ALA A 6 -42.76 -35.12 -43.85
N LYS A 7 -42.89 -35.04 -42.50
CA LYS A 7 -41.99 -34.59 -41.41
C LYS A 7 -40.96 -33.45 -41.66
N ALA A 8 -40.90 -32.47 -40.74
CA ALA A 8 -39.90 -32.48 -39.64
C ALA A 8 -39.92 -31.19 -38.80
N SER A 9 -39.66 -31.38 -37.52
CA SER A 9 -39.46 -30.44 -36.41
C SER A 9 -38.26 -29.51 -36.61
N GLY A 10 -38.45 -28.19 -36.42
CA GLY A 10 -37.37 -27.20 -36.37
C GLY A 10 -37.17 -26.62 -34.96
N VAL A 11 -36.12 -27.07 -34.28
CA VAL A 11 -35.61 -26.49 -33.02
C VAL A 11 -34.93 -25.16 -33.32
N ALA A 12 -35.41 -24.08 -32.70
CA ALA A 12 -34.77 -22.76 -32.76
C ALA A 12 -33.46 -22.75 -31.96
N LYS A 13 -32.32 -22.59 -32.64
CA LYS A 13 -31.01 -22.36 -32.02
C LYS A 13 -30.75 -20.87 -31.84
N THR A 14 -30.79 -20.40 -30.59
CA THR A 14 -30.35 -19.07 -30.15
C THR A 14 -28.81 -19.00 -30.24
N LYS A 15 -28.27 -18.11 -31.09
CA LYS A 15 -26.83 -17.83 -31.16
C LYS A 15 -26.41 -16.95 -29.97
N ALA A 16 -25.79 -17.55 -28.97
CA ALA A 16 -25.07 -16.85 -27.91
C ALA A 16 -23.80 -16.20 -28.48
N LYS A 17 -23.71 -14.88 -28.36
CA LYS A 17 -22.54 -14.08 -28.74
C LYS A 17 -21.45 -14.28 -27.68
N GLN A 18 -20.48 -15.17 -27.96
CA GLN A 18 -19.26 -15.31 -27.16
C GLN A 18 -18.46 -14.01 -27.21
N VAL A 19 -18.51 -13.23 -26.14
CA VAL A 19 -17.59 -12.10 -25.90
C VAL A 19 -16.28 -12.70 -25.39
N THR A 20 -15.26 -12.66 -26.24
CA THR A 20 -13.92 -13.18 -25.95
C THR A 20 -13.25 -12.44 -24.79
N LYS A 21 -12.64 -13.21 -23.90
CA LYS A 21 -12.04 -12.82 -22.61
C LYS A 21 -10.73 -12.02 -22.74
N ALA A 22 -10.31 -11.67 -23.96
CA ALA A 22 -8.98 -11.11 -24.24
C ALA A 22 -8.86 -9.58 -24.01
N ASN A 23 -9.98 -8.83 -23.93
CA ASN A 23 -9.93 -7.37 -23.92
C ASN A 23 -10.15 -6.70 -22.53
N ARG A 24 -10.41 -7.48 -21.48
CA ARG A 24 -10.61 -6.93 -20.11
C ARG A 24 -9.30 -6.63 -19.36
N THR A 25 -8.20 -7.25 -19.78
CA THR A 25 -6.91 -7.19 -19.07
C THR A 25 -6.17 -5.88 -19.34
N ALA A 26 -6.24 -5.34 -20.56
CA ALA A 26 -5.55 -4.10 -20.93
C ALA A 26 -6.16 -2.85 -20.25
N GLY A 27 -7.48 -2.75 -20.20
CA GLY A 27 -8.18 -1.64 -19.52
C GLY A 27 -8.04 -1.67 -17.99
N SER A 28 -8.06 -2.86 -17.38
CA SER A 28 -7.84 -3.05 -15.95
C SER A 28 -6.43 -2.66 -15.51
N SER A 29 -5.42 -3.06 -16.29
CA SER A 29 -4.01 -2.71 -16.06
C SER A 29 -3.74 -1.20 -16.15
N ALA A 30 -4.30 -0.52 -17.16
CA ALA A 30 -4.15 0.92 -17.34
C ALA A 30 -4.83 1.74 -16.21
N ILE A 31 -5.98 1.28 -15.71
CA ILE A 31 -6.67 1.90 -14.57
C ILE A 31 -5.88 1.69 -13.28
N SER A 32 -5.31 0.50 -13.08
CA SER A 32 -4.42 0.20 -11.96
C SER A 32 -3.16 1.09 -11.97
N ALA A 33 -2.52 1.27 -13.13
CA ALA A 33 -1.35 2.13 -13.27
C ALA A 33 -1.69 3.60 -12.96
N LYS A 34 -2.82 4.12 -13.47
CA LYS A 34 -3.28 5.49 -13.18
C LYS A 34 -3.60 5.70 -11.70
N LEU A 35 -4.14 4.69 -11.00
CA LEU A 35 -4.56 4.79 -9.59
C LEU A 35 -3.43 5.27 -8.66
N PHE A 36 -2.20 4.84 -8.95
CA PHE A 36 -1.01 5.12 -8.14
C PHE A 36 -0.18 6.30 -8.67
N GLN A 37 -0.62 6.97 -9.74
CA GLN A 37 0.00 8.22 -10.19
C GLN A 37 -0.30 9.37 -9.22
N ARG A 38 0.65 10.30 -9.15
CA ARG A 38 0.49 11.56 -8.40
C ARG A 38 -0.66 12.36 -9.01
N GLY A 39 -1.48 12.98 -8.16
CA GLY A 39 -2.61 13.81 -8.57
C GLY A 39 -3.98 13.31 -8.12
N ARG A 40 -5.01 14.08 -8.47
CA ARG A 40 -6.41 13.78 -8.15
C ARG A 40 -6.93 12.66 -9.06
N ILE A 41 -7.67 11.72 -8.48
CA ILE A 41 -8.40 10.67 -9.20
C ILE A 41 -9.82 10.66 -8.68
N ALA A 42 -10.78 10.36 -9.56
CA ALA A 42 -12.18 10.28 -9.21
C ALA A 42 -12.43 9.22 -8.11
N LYS A 43 -13.24 9.58 -7.10
CA LYS A 43 -13.50 8.73 -5.93
C LYS A 43 -14.17 7.40 -6.31
N ASP A 44 -14.98 7.39 -7.36
CA ASP A 44 -15.67 6.20 -7.84
C ASP A 44 -14.69 5.15 -8.38
N VAL A 45 -13.60 5.57 -9.05
CA VAL A 45 -12.53 4.68 -9.53
C VAL A 45 -11.84 4.00 -8.35
N VAL A 46 -11.52 4.76 -7.30
CA VAL A 46 -10.90 4.24 -6.07
C VAL A 46 -11.84 3.25 -5.36
N LYS A 47 -13.13 3.59 -5.26
CA LYS A 47 -14.14 2.71 -4.67
C LYS A 47 -14.29 1.41 -5.45
N LYS A 48 -14.37 1.46 -6.78
CA LYS A 48 -14.45 0.27 -7.65
C LYS A 48 -13.21 -0.63 -7.54
N ALA A 49 -12.03 -0.04 -7.34
CA ALA A 49 -10.79 -0.78 -7.13
C ALA A 49 -10.66 -1.37 -5.72
N THR A 50 -11.49 -0.93 -4.76
CA THR A 50 -11.45 -1.43 -3.38
C THR A 50 -12.30 -2.69 -3.28
N SER A 51 -11.67 -3.81 -2.90
CA SER A 51 -12.37 -5.09 -2.75
C SER A 51 -13.10 -5.24 -1.42
N MET A 52 -12.63 -4.58 -0.36
CA MET A 52 -13.15 -4.73 1.01
C MET A 52 -14.28 -3.73 1.30
N THR A 53 -15.37 -4.21 1.91
CA THR A 53 -16.45 -3.32 2.39
C THR A 53 -16.12 -2.67 3.73
N ARG A 54 -16.84 -1.61 4.09
CA ARG A 54 -16.65 -0.95 5.38
C ARG A 54 -17.03 -1.86 6.55
N GLU A 55 -18.07 -2.68 6.41
CA GLU A 55 -18.49 -3.63 7.45
C GLU A 55 -17.43 -4.71 7.69
N GLN A 56 -16.85 -5.26 6.60
CA GLN A 56 -15.74 -6.21 6.70
C GLN A 56 -14.53 -5.58 7.39
N TRP A 57 -14.18 -4.35 7.00
CA TRP A 57 -13.08 -3.62 7.62
C TRP A 57 -13.29 -3.41 9.12
N LEU A 58 -14.50 -3.00 9.55
CA LEU A 58 -14.84 -2.80 10.96
C LEU A 58 -14.66 -4.10 11.76
N LYS A 59 -15.07 -5.25 11.21
CA LYS A 59 -14.84 -6.56 11.86
C LYS A 59 -13.35 -6.85 12.07
N HIS A 60 -12.49 -6.48 11.10
CA HIS A 60 -11.04 -6.64 11.24
C HIS A 60 -10.41 -5.69 12.27
N GLN A 61 -11.05 -4.57 12.62
CA GLN A 61 -10.48 -3.60 13.55
C GLN A 61 -10.73 -3.91 15.04
N VAL A 62 -11.69 -4.79 15.34
CA VAL A 62 -12.03 -5.12 16.74
C VAL A 62 -10.80 -5.66 17.48
N GLY A 63 -10.43 -5.02 18.59
CA GLY A 63 -9.27 -5.41 19.42
C GLY A 63 -7.89 -5.08 18.84
N MET A 64 -7.81 -4.52 17.64
CA MET A 64 -6.51 -4.28 17.00
C MET A 64 -5.70 -3.17 17.67
N ASP A 65 -6.34 -2.17 18.27
CA ASP A 65 -5.62 -1.09 18.96
C ASP A 65 -4.87 -1.59 20.21
N ALA A 66 -5.38 -2.64 20.87
CA ALA A 66 -4.67 -3.30 21.97
C ALA A 66 -3.50 -4.16 21.47
N LYS A 67 -3.66 -4.83 20.32
CA LYS A 67 -2.62 -5.67 19.69
C LYS A 67 -1.53 -4.84 18.99
N TRP A 68 -1.89 -3.64 18.56
CA TRP A 68 -1.07 -2.71 17.80
C TRP A 68 -1.17 -1.32 18.45
N PRO A 69 -0.57 -1.17 19.65
CA PRO A 69 -0.57 0.11 20.35
C PRO A 69 0.22 1.16 19.55
N LEU A 70 -0.05 2.42 19.87
CA LEU A 70 0.75 3.53 19.38
C LEU A 70 2.12 3.48 20.07
N PRO A 71 3.18 4.06 19.47
CA PRO A 71 4.44 4.27 20.16
C PRO A 71 4.26 5.09 21.45
N ASP A 72 5.04 4.79 22.49
CA ASP A 72 4.88 5.39 23.82
C ASP A 72 4.94 6.93 23.79
N TYR A 73 5.87 7.50 23.02
CA TYR A 73 6.02 8.96 22.89
C TYR A 73 4.80 9.67 22.27
N MET A 74 3.87 8.93 21.65
CA MET A 74 2.63 9.51 21.14
C MET A 74 1.63 9.81 22.25
N ASN A 75 1.78 9.23 23.45
CA ASN A 75 0.88 9.42 24.60
C ASN A 75 -0.61 9.29 24.23
N GLY A 76 -0.94 8.33 23.35
CA GLY A 76 -2.31 8.09 22.86
C GLY A 76 -2.86 9.14 21.87
N THR A 77 -2.09 10.16 21.52
CA THR A 77 -2.52 11.22 20.59
C THR A 77 -2.69 10.68 19.18
N LYS A 78 -3.87 10.89 18.59
CA LYS A 78 -4.19 10.56 17.19
C LYS A 78 -4.58 11.84 16.44
N GLY A 79 -4.43 11.84 15.11
CA GLY A 79 -5.06 12.85 14.25
C GLY A 79 -4.24 14.11 13.96
N HIS A 80 -2.93 14.08 14.21
CA HIS A 80 -2.03 15.18 13.85
C HIS A 80 -1.69 15.22 12.35
N MET A 81 -1.26 16.40 11.90
CA MET A 81 -0.94 16.69 10.50
C MET A 81 0.57 16.74 10.21
N CYS A 82 1.42 16.77 11.24
CA CYS A 82 2.88 16.82 11.14
C CYS A 82 3.53 15.72 12.01
N PHE A 83 4.63 15.12 11.53
CA PHE A 83 5.32 14.07 12.28
C PHE A 83 6.06 14.63 13.50
N ARG A 84 6.16 13.84 14.57
CA ARG A 84 6.98 14.15 15.76
C ARG A 84 8.47 14.02 15.45
N GLU A 85 9.30 14.76 16.17
CA GLU A 85 10.76 14.69 16.05
C GLU A 85 11.29 13.29 16.33
N ASP A 86 10.75 12.61 17.36
CA ASP A 86 11.06 11.21 17.67
C ASP A 86 10.82 10.29 16.48
N THR A 87 9.72 10.51 15.74
CA THR A 87 9.39 9.74 14.54
C THR A 87 10.43 9.91 13.45
N TYR A 88 10.92 11.13 13.22
CA TYR A 88 12.02 11.36 12.29
C TYR A 88 13.26 10.60 12.73
N GLY A 89 13.69 10.77 13.99
CA GLY A 89 14.88 10.10 14.53
C GLY A 89 14.79 8.57 14.43
N ILE A 90 13.62 7.98 14.65
CA ILE A 90 13.41 6.53 14.51
C ILE A 90 13.48 6.10 13.04
N VAL A 91 12.69 6.73 12.16
CA VAL A 91 12.58 6.29 10.76
C VAL A 91 13.88 6.54 9.98
N THR A 92 14.64 7.58 10.29
CA THR A 92 15.92 7.86 9.60
C THR A 92 17.03 6.86 9.94
N ARG A 93 16.85 6.05 11.01
CA ARG A 93 17.77 4.99 11.43
C ARG A 93 17.50 3.64 10.76
N TRP A 94 16.36 3.49 10.10
CA TRP A 94 16.03 2.27 9.41
C TRP A 94 16.95 2.03 8.22
N THR A 95 17.30 0.76 7.99
CA THR A 95 18.14 0.29 6.90
C THR A 95 17.32 -0.59 5.96
N ALA A 96 17.90 -0.98 4.82
CA ALA A 96 17.30 -1.95 3.92
C ALA A 96 16.92 -3.29 4.62
N ASN A 97 17.70 -3.68 5.63
CA ASN A 97 17.57 -4.96 6.34
C ASN A 97 16.70 -4.88 7.61
N THR A 98 16.21 -3.69 7.98
CA THR A 98 15.28 -3.54 9.10
C THR A 98 14.03 -4.40 8.82
N LYS A 99 13.76 -5.35 9.72
CA LYS A 99 12.60 -6.25 9.62
C LYS A 99 11.39 -5.57 10.23
N ILE A 100 10.28 -5.60 9.51
CA ILE A 100 9.07 -4.89 9.87
C ILE A 100 7.86 -5.82 9.79
N GLN A 101 6.80 -5.43 10.49
CA GLN A 101 5.49 -6.04 10.37
C GLN A 101 4.44 -4.95 10.31
N TYR A 102 3.50 -5.07 9.38
CA TYR A 102 2.36 -4.16 9.27
C TYR A 102 1.10 -4.75 9.93
N ARG A 103 0.26 -3.86 10.47
CA ARG A 103 -1.08 -4.17 10.98
C ARG A 103 -1.99 -4.57 9.82
N PRO A 104 -2.64 -5.74 9.84
CA PRO A 104 -3.57 -6.12 8.80
C PRO A 104 -4.72 -5.11 8.67
N HIS A 105 -5.04 -4.69 7.44
CA HIS A 105 -6.19 -3.84 7.11
C HIS A 105 -6.27 -2.53 7.92
N ALA A 106 -5.15 -1.87 8.21
CA ALA A 106 -5.14 -0.72 9.11
C ALA A 106 -5.87 0.53 8.57
N LYS A 107 -5.94 0.69 7.24
CA LYS A 107 -6.56 1.87 6.60
C LYS A 107 -7.96 1.55 6.09
N ALA A 108 -8.90 2.45 6.34
CA ALA A 108 -10.29 2.28 5.94
C ALA A 108 -10.47 2.24 4.40
N PRO A 109 -11.33 1.35 3.88
CA PRO A 109 -11.56 1.17 2.45
C PRO A 109 -12.12 2.41 1.76
N GLY A 110 -11.89 2.54 0.44
CA GLY A 110 -12.41 3.63 -0.39
C GLY A 110 -11.47 4.82 -0.56
N SER A 111 -10.19 4.67 -0.19
CA SER A 111 -9.15 5.68 -0.34
C SER A 111 -7.93 5.15 -1.10
N LYS A 112 -7.16 6.04 -1.75
CA LYS A 112 -5.88 5.67 -2.37
C LYS A 112 -4.89 5.10 -1.35
N SER A 113 -4.90 5.67 -0.15
CA SER A 113 -4.06 5.21 0.95
C SER A 113 -4.37 3.78 1.36
N HIS A 114 -5.65 3.37 1.36
CA HIS A 114 -6.01 1.97 1.59
C HIS A 114 -5.46 1.05 0.51
N LEU A 115 -5.68 1.37 -0.77
CA LEU A 115 -5.20 0.53 -1.89
C LEU A 115 -3.68 0.39 -1.92
N ARG A 116 -2.95 1.47 -1.60
CA ARG A 116 -1.49 1.41 -1.43
C ARG A 116 -1.09 0.57 -0.23
N TYR A 117 -1.74 0.79 0.91
CA TYR A 117 -1.45 0.07 2.15
C TYR A 117 -1.60 -1.44 1.98
N GLU A 118 -2.72 -1.91 1.43
CA GLU A 118 -2.95 -3.35 1.18
C GLU A 118 -1.88 -4.00 0.29
N LYS A 119 -1.18 -3.20 -0.53
CA LYS A 119 -0.05 -3.67 -1.33
C LYS A 119 1.21 -3.76 -0.48
N TYR A 120 1.65 -2.66 0.12
CA TYR A 120 2.94 -2.63 0.81
C TYR A 120 2.92 -3.24 2.21
N SER A 121 1.74 -3.42 2.82
CA SER A 121 1.61 -4.06 4.14
C SER A 121 2.03 -5.53 4.15
N LYS A 122 2.32 -6.09 2.97
CA LYS A 122 2.86 -7.45 2.79
C LYS A 122 4.38 -7.51 2.94
N ALA A 123 5.07 -6.36 2.96
CA ALA A 123 6.51 -6.30 3.14
C ALA A 123 6.95 -6.79 4.51
N LYS A 124 8.10 -7.47 4.55
CA LYS A 124 8.76 -7.96 5.76
C LYS A 124 10.03 -7.18 6.09
N THR A 125 10.54 -6.38 5.14
CA THR A 125 11.68 -5.49 5.32
C THR A 125 11.40 -4.11 4.74
N ILE A 126 12.20 -3.12 5.12
CA ILE A 126 12.10 -1.77 4.54
C ILE A 126 12.46 -1.76 3.06
N ALA A 127 13.43 -2.58 2.63
CA ALA A 127 13.73 -2.75 1.21
C ALA A 127 12.51 -3.25 0.42
N GLU A 128 11.81 -4.27 0.93
CA GLU A 128 10.57 -4.78 0.33
C GLU A 128 9.44 -3.74 0.35
N ALA A 129 9.30 -3.00 1.46
CA ALA A 129 8.29 -1.94 1.58
C ALA A 129 8.51 -0.87 0.50
N LEU A 130 9.76 -0.47 0.27
CA LEU A 130 10.14 0.47 -0.77
C LEU A 130 9.83 -0.07 -2.18
N GLN A 131 10.13 -1.34 -2.45
CA GLN A 131 9.77 -2.00 -3.72
C GLN A 131 8.26 -2.04 -3.95
N LEU A 132 7.48 -2.20 -2.87
CA LEU A 132 6.01 -2.16 -2.90
C LEU A 132 5.42 -0.73 -2.86
N SER A 133 6.27 0.29 -3.05
CA SER A 133 5.87 1.71 -3.13
C SER A 133 5.38 2.29 -1.80
N SER A 134 5.98 1.86 -0.70
CA SER A 134 5.94 2.53 0.61
C SER A 134 7.18 3.42 0.76
N TYR A 135 6.99 4.68 1.13
CA TYR A 135 8.07 5.67 1.21
C TYR A 135 8.22 6.20 2.64
N PRO A 136 9.30 6.93 2.97
CA PRO A 136 9.53 7.43 4.33
C PRO A 136 8.34 8.18 4.96
N MET A 137 7.60 8.96 4.17
CA MET A 137 6.37 9.62 4.65
C MET A 137 5.28 8.62 5.07
N ASP A 138 5.12 7.51 4.35
CA ASP A 138 4.19 6.45 4.76
C ASP A 138 4.70 5.74 6.02
N TRP A 139 6.01 5.55 6.14
CA TRP A 139 6.66 4.94 7.30
C TRP A 139 6.43 5.74 8.58
N CYS A 140 6.68 7.06 8.55
CA CYS A 140 6.39 7.93 9.69
C CYS A 140 4.90 7.90 10.05
N TRP A 141 4.02 8.07 9.06
CA TRP A 141 2.58 8.09 9.26
C TRP A 141 2.03 6.79 9.85
N ASP A 142 2.49 5.66 9.33
CA ASP A 142 2.07 4.34 9.76
C ASP A 142 2.68 4.01 11.14
N TYR A 143 3.91 4.45 11.43
CA TYR A 143 4.58 4.18 12.70
C TYR A 143 3.88 4.88 13.87
N GLU A 144 3.59 6.17 13.74
CA GLU A 144 2.88 6.95 14.77
C GLU A 144 1.45 6.46 15.05
N ARG A 145 0.87 5.68 14.13
CA ARG A 145 -0.48 5.10 14.25
C ARG A 145 -0.47 3.65 14.69
N GLY A 146 0.69 3.07 14.97
CA GLY A 146 0.81 1.64 15.30
C GLY A 146 0.47 0.73 14.11
N PHE A 147 0.58 1.22 12.87
CA PHE A 147 0.28 0.42 11.67
C PHE A 147 1.50 -0.35 11.18
N ILE A 148 2.70 0.02 11.61
CA ILE A 148 3.96 -0.68 11.37
C ILE A 148 4.72 -0.77 12.69
N LYS A 149 5.38 -1.91 12.91
CA LYS A 149 6.36 -2.06 13.98
C LYS A 149 7.63 -2.70 13.43
N VAL A 150 8.76 -2.37 14.05
CA VAL A 150 10.03 -3.04 13.80
C VAL A 150 10.06 -4.31 14.63
N VAL A 151 10.43 -5.43 14.00
CA VAL A 151 10.47 -6.76 14.62
C VAL A 151 11.88 -7.35 14.65
N GLY A 152 12.89 -6.53 14.33
CA GLY A 152 14.32 -6.89 14.38
C GLY A 152 15.05 -6.47 13.11
N GLY A 153 16.14 -7.18 12.80
CA GLY A 153 17.04 -6.80 11.71
C GLY A 153 17.98 -5.66 12.11
N GLU A 154 18.67 -5.12 11.11
CA GLU A 154 19.64 -4.05 11.31
C GLU A 154 18.92 -2.70 11.46
N ILE A 155 19.27 -1.95 12.50
CA ILE A 155 18.84 -0.58 12.74
C ILE A 155 20.10 0.17 13.17
N ARG A 156 20.27 1.40 12.69
CA ARG A 156 21.41 2.24 13.09
C ARG A 156 21.17 2.82 14.47
N ASP A 157 22.24 3.09 15.20
CA ASP A 157 22.16 3.85 16.45
C ASP A 157 21.80 5.31 16.18
N GLU A 158 22.37 5.88 15.12
CA GLU A 158 22.21 7.27 14.69
C GLU A 158 21.73 7.38 13.23
N PRO A 159 21.03 8.46 12.85
CA PRO A 159 20.67 8.75 11.46
C PRO A 159 21.89 8.75 10.54
N LEU A 160 21.70 8.32 9.29
CA LEU A 160 22.79 8.28 8.31
C LEU A 160 23.29 9.70 7.98
N ASP A 161 24.55 9.97 8.31
CA ASP A 161 25.25 11.19 7.93
C ASP A 161 26.06 10.98 6.65
N MET A 162 25.60 11.59 5.56
CA MET A 162 26.24 11.47 4.24
C MET A 162 27.65 12.06 4.18
N ALA A 163 27.98 13.02 5.07
CA ALA A 163 29.31 13.62 5.09
C ALA A 163 30.37 12.65 5.65
N LYS A 164 29.93 11.64 6.41
CA LYS A 164 30.79 10.63 7.06
C LYS A 164 30.81 9.30 6.32
N VAL A 165 30.18 9.20 5.16
CA VAL A 165 30.17 7.97 4.37
C VAL A 165 31.50 7.81 3.64
N GLU A 166 32.33 6.87 4.10
CA GLU A 166 33.63 6.57 3.49
C GLU A 166 33.49 6.00 2.06
N ASP A 167 32.54 5.08 1.85
CA ASP A 167 32.30 4.45 0.57
C ASP A 167 30.83 4.62 0.13
N PRO A 168 30.55 5.62 -0.73
CA PRO A 168 29.20 5.87 -1.25
C PRO A 168 28.61 4.69 -2.02
N LYS A 169 29.42 3.76 -2.55
CA LYS A 169 28.91 2.61 -3.32
C LYS A 169 28.19 1.58 -2.45
N LYS A 170 28.44 1.59 -1.14
CA LYS A 170 27.76 0.71 -0.18
C LYS A 170 26.36 1.20 0.21
N LEU A 171 25.99 2.42 -0.18
CA LEU A 171 24.68 2.97 0.14
C LEU A 171 23.58 2.22 -0.60
N THR A 172 22.58 1.80 0.17
CA THR A 172 21.41 1.14 -0.40
C THR A 172 20.45 2.16 -0.99
N LYS A 173 19.52 1.69 -1.83
CA LYS A 173 18.43 2.54 -2.33
C LYS A 173 17.58 3.13 -1.20
N VAL A 174 17.44 2.40 -0.09
CA VAL A 174 16.70 2.86 1.09
C VAL A 174 17.40 4.07 1.71
N ASP A 175 18.73 4.01 1.85
CA ASP A 175 19.53 5.11 2.41
C ASP A 175 19.39 6.40 1.60
N LEU A 176 19.50 6.27 0.28
CA LEU A 176 19.35 7.40 -0.63
C LEU A 176 17.94 8.01 -0.55
N VAL A 177 16.90 7.18 -0.45
CA VAL A 177 15.50 7.63 -0.36
C VAL A 177 15.21 8.30 0.97
N ILE A 178 15.63 7.71 2.09
CA ILE A 178 15.46 8.29 3.44
C ILE A 178 16.15 9.64 3.49
N GLN A 179 17.42 9.71 3.08
CA GLN A 179 18.14 10.97 3.14
C GLN A 179 17.48 12.03 2.27
N THR A 180 17.20 11.71 0.99
CA THR A 180 16.67 12.70 0.04
C THR A 180 15.34 13.27 0.52
N TRP A 181 14.52 12.42 1.13
CA TRP A 181 13.30 12.84 1.79
C TRP A 181 13.60 13.71 3.03
N TYR A 182 14.46 13.26 3.93
CA TYR A 182 14.74 13.96 5.19
C TYR A 182 15.34 15.36 4.97
N LYS A 183 16.27 15.51 4.01
CA LYS A 183 16.79 16.83 3.62
C LYS A 183 15.69 17.79 3.17
N ARG A 184 14.66 17.30 2.49
CA ARG A 184 13.51 18.11 2.08
C ARG A 184 12.60 18.47 3.25
N GLU A 185 12.51 17.62 4.27
CA GLU A 185 11.74 17.94 5.48
C GLU A 185 12.47 18.99 6.34
N LEU A 186 13.79 18.88 6.48
CA LEU A 186 14.61 19.90 7.16
C LEU A 186 14.52 21.28 6.49
N ALA A 187 14.45 21.32 5.16
CA ALA A 187 14.35 22.59 4.41
C ALA A 187 12.97 23.27 4.48
N LYS A 188 11.96 22.64 5.12
CA LYS A 188 10.62 23.23 5.34
C LYS A 188 10.48 23.91 6.70
N GLN A 189 11.39 23.62 7.63
CA GLN A 189 11.46 24.26 8.94
C GLN A 189 12.15 25.60 8.81
#